data_AF-A0A916HUQ1-F1
#
_entry.id   AF-A0A916HUQ1-F1
#
_cell.length_a   1.000
_cell.length_b   1.000
_cell.length_c   1.000
_cell.angle_alpha   90.00
_cell.angle_beta   90.00
_cell.angle_gamma   90.00
#
_symmetry.space_group_name_H-M   'P 1'
#
loop_
_entity.id
_entity.type
_entity.pdbx_description
1 polymer ?
#
loop_
_entity_poly.entity_id
_entity_poly.type
_entity_poly.pdbx_seq_one_letter_code
_entity_poly.pdbx_strand_id
1 'polypeptide(L)'
;HMLSTPAFNALLKTLEEPPPRSLFVFATTNPEKIPLTVVSRCQRHDLRRLSSEEIAARLREIVAAEKIEISPSSLLAVARAGDGSLRDAQTLLDQLVSTAGSKVDDATVASVLDLIDRRLVLAILEACIDAAPARAIEACARAATSGIDPRRLAGELLQGLRDLVVLRVAPDASGLIDANDADRDALRALASRVEEARLRRMFRALLREQEDLAWAPQPTAVLEMAVVRLACMAPGDDVAQLLARLDALERRLSAEGGPPRGAPGGAAPPPAGGSRGSPSRRPGGATAAPAPDAASADSGRSTPKGVDLAEVQDDDAREGLAPHDGASPAVVFDRLRGFVAESGQPGLAAAMEGGSLLEVRPGSLRLAATAGFPASRLEQRREILEGIASRFFGRPTKLAIEPLGVAPAPAKTAAPDLEQARSLRQEALQDPGVNAAMEILRADIVEIRVLGARP
;
A
#
# COMPACT_ATOMS: atom_id res chain seq x y z
N HIS A 1 9.72 -9.09 -28.25
CA HIS A 1 10.30 -9.55 -26.98
C HIS A 1 9.78 -10.92 -26.53
N MET A 2 8.68 -11.44 -27.11
CA MET A 2 8.10 -12.77 -26.80
C MET A 2 8.45 -13.85 -27.84
N LEU A 3 9.51 -13.66 -28.63
CA LEU A 3 9.92 -14.65 -29.63
C LEU A 3 10.82 -15.69 -28.96
N SER A 4 10.66 -16.96 -29.33
CA SER A 4 11.55 -18.03 -28.86
C SER A 4 12.97 -17.84 -29.39
N THR A 5 13.97 -18.36 -28.66
CA THR A 5 15.39 -18.25 -29.03
C THR A 5 15.69 -18.77 -30.45
N PRO A 6 15.15 -19.93 -30.90
CA PRO A 6 15.36 -20.39 -32.27
C PRO A 6 14.75 -19.46 -33.33
N ALA A 7 13.55 -18.90 -33.06
CA ALA A 7 12.90 -17.95 -33.97
C ALA A 7 13.69 -16.64 -34.07
N PHE A 8 14.30 -16.20 -32.97
CA PHE A 8 15.18 -15.02 -32.95
C PHE A 8 16.42 -15.19 -33.83
N ASN A 9 17.06 -16.36 -33.76
CA ASN A 9 18.25 -16.66 -34.56
C ASN A 9 17.93 -16.78 -36.06
N ALA A 10 16.76 -17.33 -36.41
CA ALA A 10 16.29 -17.35 -37.79
C ALA A 10 16.03 -15.92 -38.30
N LEU A 11 15.39 -15.09 -37.48
CA LEU A 11 15.09 -13.69 -37.80
C LEU A 11 16.35 -12.86 -38.05
N LEU A 12 17.41 -13.06 -37.27
CA LEU A 12 18.68 -12.34 -37.44
C LEU A 12 19.29 -12.54 -38.83
N LYS A 13 19.28 -13.78 -39.34
CA LYS A 13 19.78 -14.09 -40.69
C LYS A 13 18.98 -13.36 -41.77
N THR A 14 17.66 -13.32 -41.62
CA THR A 14 16.78 -12.63 -42.56
C THR A 14 16.86 -11.11 -42.44
N LEU A 15 17.18 -10.57 -41.24
CA LEU A 15 17.38 -9.13 -41.04
C LEU A 15 18.72 -8.65 -41.61
N GLU A 16 19.74 -9.51 -41.68
CA GLU A 16 21.02 -9.19 -42.32
C GLU A 16 20.90 -9.13 -43.84
N GLU A 17 20.17 -10.07 -44.44
CA GLU A 17 19.93 -10.12 -45.88
C GLU A 17 18.42 -10.19 -46.18
N PRO A 18 17.70 -9.06 -46.03
CA PRO A 18 16.26 -9.04 -46.23
C PRO A 18 15.92 -9.27 -47.71
N PRO A 19 14.91 -10.11 -48.01
CA PRO A 19 14.40 -10.26 -49.36
C PRO A 19 14.03 -8.91 -50.01
N PRO A 20 14.22 -8.72 -51.34
CA PRO A 20 14.04 -7.43 -52.00
C PRO A 20 12.64 -6.80 -51.89
N ARG A 21 11.62 -7.59 -51.51
CA ARG A 21 10.22 -7.17 -51.39
C ARG A 21 9.65 -7.34 -49.98
N SER A 22 10.50 -7.55 -48.98
CA SER A 22 10.05 -7.65 -47.58
C SER A 22 10.26 -6.33 -46.84
N LEU A 23 9.27 -5.94 -46.05
CA LEU A 23 9.36 -4.86 -45.07
C LEU A 23 9.03 -5.44 -43.69
N PHE A 24 9.96 -5.29 -42.75
CA PHE A 24 9.78 -5.77 -41.38
C PHE A 24 9.34 -4.62 -40.47
N VAL A 25 8.21 -4.79 -39.79
CA VAL A 25 7.71 -3.86 -38.76
C VAL A 25 7.59 -4.62 -37.45
N PHE A 26 8.36 -4.20 -36.45
CA PHE A 26 8.35 -4.82 -35.13
C PHE A 26 7.70 -3.87 -34.11
N ALA A 27 6.84 -4.42 -33.26
CA ALA A 27 6.25 -3.73 -32.13
C ALA A 27 6.65 -4.42 -30.82
N THR A 28 6.97 -3.65 -29.79
CA THR A 28 7.32 -4.16 -28.46
C THR A 28 6.96 -3.16 -27.39
N THR A 29 6.45 -3.63 -26.25
CA THR A 29 6.25 -2.85 -25.02
C THR A 29 7.50 -2.82 -24.14
N ASN A 30 8.48 -3.68 -24.44
CA ASN A 30 9.69 -3.92 -23.64
C ASN A 30 10.92 -3.87 -24.57
N PRO A 31 11.37 -2.67 -24.99
CA PRO A 31 12.52 -2.52 -25.88
C PRO A 31 13.83 -3.03 -25.26
N GLU A 32 13.97 -2.97 -23.94
CA GLU A 32 15.14 -3.44 -23.17
C GLU A 32 15.36 -4.96 -23.26
N LYS A 33 14.29 -5.72 -23.53
CA LYS A 33 14.35 -7.18 -23.72
C LYS A 33 14.73 -7.56 -25.16
N ILE A 34 14.91 -6.60 -26.06
CA ILE A 34 15.31 -6.86 -27.44
C ILE A 34 16.85 -6.85 -27.51
N PRO A 35 17.48 -7.93 -28.00
CA PRO A 35 18.91 -7.97 -28.23
C PRO A 35 19.38 -6.79 -29.08
N LEU A 36 20.53 -6.21 -28.70
CA LEU A 36 21.15 -5.09 -29.42
C LEU A 36 21.39 -5.42 -30.90
N THR A 37 21.60 -6.70 -31.23
CA THR A 37 21.78 -7.19 -32.61
C THR A 37 20.57 -6.95 -33.51
N VAL A 38 19.34 -6.98 -32.99
CA VAL A 38 18.14 -6.64 -33.76
C VAL A 38 17.94 -5.13 -33.77
N VAL A 39 18.13 -4.46 -32.64
CA VAL A 39 17.96 -3.00 -32.54
C VAL A 39 18.90 -2.26 -33.48
N SER A 40 20.15 -2.72 -33.64
CA SER A 40 21.13 -2.09 -34.54
C SER A 40 20.80 -2.21 -36.03
N ARG A 41 19.89 -3.13 -36.39
CA ARG A 41 19.45 -3.40 -37.78
C ARG A 41 18.06 -2.82 -38.06
N CYS A 42 17.44 -2.16 -37.08
CA CYS A 42 16.09 -1.60 -37.21
C CYS A 42 16.12 -0.09 -37.01
N GLN A 43 15.24 0.63 -37.72
CA GLN A 43 14.93 2.01 -37.36
C GLN A 43 13.98 2.01 -36.16
N ARG A 44 14.45 2.56 -35.03
CA ARG A 44 13.66 2.64 -33.80
C ARG A 44 12.77 3.88 -33.82
N HIS A 45 11.48 3.67 -33.63
CA HIS A 45 10.50 4.73 -33.41
C HIS A 45 9.84 4.51 -32.04
N ASP A 46 10.08 5.44 -31.11
CA ASP A 46 9.44 5.41 -29.80
C ASP A 46 8.11 6.18 -29.86
N LEU A 47 7.01 5.44 -29.72
CA LEU A 47 5.67 6.02 -29.63
C LEU A 47 5.39 6.43 -28.19
N ARG A 48 5.15 7.72 -27.98
CA ARG A 48 4.80 8.27 -26.67
C ARG A 48 3.31 8.11 -26.41
N ARG A 49 2.93 8.10 -25.13
CA ARG A 49 1.53 8.24 -24.74
C ARG A 49 0.98 9.57 -25.25
N LEU A 50 -0.27 9.55 -25.68
CA LEU A 50 -0.98 10.75 -26.11
C LEU A 50 -1.46 11.53 -24.88
N SER A 51 -1.51 12.84 -24.98
CA SER A 51 -2.21 13.68 -24.00
C SER A 51 -3.73 13.45 -24.07
N SER A 52 -4.44 13.72 -22.97
CA SER A 52 -5.90 13.64 -22.97
C SER A 52 -6.54 14.62 -23.97
N GLU A 53 -5.91 15.76 -24.24
CA GLU A 53 -6.38 16.72 -25.25
C GLU A 53 -6.27 16.16 -26.68
N GLU A 54 -5.14 15.53 -27.02
CA GLU A 54 -4.95 14.87 -28.32
C GLU A 54 -5.95 13.72 -28.52
N ILE A 55 -6.17 12.90 -27.49
CA ILE A 55 -7.18 11.83 -27.54
C ILE A 55 -8.57 12.43 -27.70
N ALA A 56 -8.95 13.42 -26.90
CA ALA A 56 -10.26 14.06 -26.98
C ALA A 56 -10.51 14.70 -28.36
N ALA A 57 -9.48 15.32 -28.95
CA ALA A 57 -9.54 15.86 -30.31
C ALA A 57 -9.81 14.75 -31.33
N ARG A 58 -9.11 13.60 -31.22
CA ARG A 58 -9.33 12.48 -32.13
C ARG A 58 -10.70 11.83 -31.94
N LEU A 59 -11.18 11.68 -30.70
CA LEU A 59 -12.53 11.18 -30.44
C LEU A 59 -13.59 12.12 -31.01
N ARG A 60 -13.38 13.45 -30.95
CA ARG A 60 -14.27 14.45 -31.56
C ARG A 60 -14.44 14.25 -33.07
N GLU A 61 -13.35 13.95 -33.77
CA GLU A 61 -13.40 13.66 -35.20
C GLU A 61 -14.20 12.38 -35.50
N ILE A 62 -14.05 11.34 -34.66
CA ILE A 62 -14.76 10.07 -34.79
C ILE A 62 -16.26 10.27 -34.59
N VAL A 63 -16.67 10.90 -33.48
CA VAL A 63 -18.10 11.12 -33.20
C VAL A 63 -18.78 12.04 -34.21
N ALA A 64 -18.04 13.01 -34.78
CA ALA A 64 -18.55 13.84 -35.86
C ALA A 64 -18.78 13.04 -37.16
N ALA A 65 -17.86 12.13 -37.51
CA ALA A 65 -18.00 11.27 -38.68
C ALA A 65 -19.15 10.27 -38.54
N GLU A 66 -19.32 9.70 -37.33
CA GLU A 66 -20.35 8.72 -37.00
C GLU A 66 -21.70 9.37 -36.61
N LYS A 67 -21.79 10.71 -36.59
CA LYS A 67 -22.98 11.49 -36.22
C LYS A 67 -23.52 11.17 -34.82
N ILE A 68 -22.60 11.02 -33.87
CA ILE A 68 -22.90 10.80 -32.45
C ILE A 68 -22.86 12.16 -31.75
N GLU A 69 -23.94 12.49 -31.03
CA GLU A 69 -24.01 13.67 -30.17
C GLU A 69 -23.43 13.33 -28.80
N ILE A 70 -22.32 13.98 -28.43
CA ILE A 70 -21.68 13.86 -27.11
C ILE A 70 -21.01 15.18 -26.75
N SER A 71 -21.04 15.56 -25.46
CA SER A 71 -20.46 16.83 -25.03
C SER A 71 -18.93 16.85 -25.07
N PRO A 72 -18.29 18.02 -25.26
CA PRO A 72 -16.83 18.14 -25.18
C PRO A 72 -16.25 17.74 -23.81
N SER A 73 -16.97 17.99 -22.72
CA SER A 73 -16.61 17.59 -21.36
C SER A 73 -16.57 16.07 -21.21
N SER A 74 -17.57 15.37 -21.75
CA SER A 74 -17.63 13.91 -21.74
C SER A 74 -16.54 13.27 -22.60
N LEU A 75 -16.25 13.83 -23.78
CA LEU A 75 -15.12 13.37 -24.60
C LEU A 75 -13.79 13.47 -23.86
N LEU A 76 -13.58 14.57 -23.12
CA LEU A 76 -12.38 14.75 -22.32
C LEU A 76 -12.34 13.75 -21.15
N ALA A 77 -13.48 13.43 -20.53
CA ALA A 77 -13.54 12.42 -19.49
C ALA A 77 -13.20 11.00 -20.01
N VAL A 78 -13.71 10.64 -21.19
CA VAL A 78 -13.35 9.38 -21.89
C VAL A 78 -11.85 9.36 -22.21
N ALA A 79 -11.31 10.46 -22.71
CA ALA A 79 -9.89 10.58 -23.02
C ALA A 79 -8.99 10.40 -21.79
N ARG A 80 -9.42 10.89 -20.61
CA ARG A 80 -8.73 10.67 -19.33
C ARG A 80 -8.79 9.22 -18.89
N ALA A 81 -9.97 8.61 -18.99
CA ALA A 81 -10.16 7.20 -18.65
C ALA A 81 -9.33 6.25 -19.54
N GLY A 82 -8.98 6.68 -20.76
CA GLY A 82 -8.07 5.96 -21.65
C GLY A 82 -6.58 6.05 -21.29
N ASP A 83 -6.16 6.85 -20.30
CA ASP A 83 -4.77 6.92 -19.78
C ASP A 83 -3.67 7.01 -20.87
N GLY A 84 -3.89 7.83 -21.90
CA GLY A 84 -2.93 8.00 -23.00
C GLY A 84 -2.94 6.89 -24.07
N SER A 85 -3.86 5.92 -23.95
CA SER A 85 -4.16 4.88 -24.94
C SER A 85 -5.42 5.25 -25.74
N LEU A 86 -5.23 5.58 -27.03
CA LEU A 86 -6.35 5.86 -27.93
C LEU A 86 -7.26 4.63 -28.10
N ARG A 87 -6.69 3.42 -28.05
CA ARG A 87 -7.46 2.17 -28.16
C ARG A 87 -8.43 2.00 -26.99
N ASP A 88 -7.96 2.25 -25.77
CA ASP A 88 -8.80 2.10 -24.58
C ASP A 88 -9.88 3.20 -24.55
N ALA A 89 -9.50 4.43 -24.92
CA ALA A 89 -10.46 5.53 -25.07
C ALA A 89 -11.56 5.24 -26.13
N GLN A 90 -11.20 4.64 -27.27
CA GLN A 90 -12.17 4.21 -28.28
C GLN A 90 -13.07 3.07 -27.77
N THR A 91 -12.50 2.10 -27.05
CA THR A 91 -13.27 1.00 -26.45
C THR A 91 -14.32 1.54 -25.47
N LEU A 92 -13.96 2.54 -24.67
CA LEU A 92 -14.87 3.22 -23.76
C LEU A 92 -15.95 4.03 -24.51
N LEU A 93 -15.57 4.71 -25.59
CA LEU A 93 -16.53 5.40 -26.45
C LEU A 93 -17.54 4.42 -27.07
N ASP A 94 -17.09 3.28 -27.58
CA ASP A 94 -17.97 2.24 -28.14
C ASP A 94 -18.94 1.70 -27.07
N GLN A 95 -18.45 1.50 -25.84
CA GLN A 95 -19.29 1.11 -24.72
C GLN A 95 -20.38 2.17 -24.43
N LEU A 96 -20.03 3.46 -24.44
CA LEU A 96 -20.99 4.55 -24.26
C LEU A 96 -22.06 4.57 -25.36
N VAL A 97 -21.63 4.45 -26.62
CA VAL A 97 -22.53 4.42 -27.78
C VAL A 97 -23.44 3.20 -27.74
N SER A 98 -22.92 2.03 -27.32
CA SER A 98 -23.74 0.83 -27.15
C SER A 98 -24.81 0.97 -26.05
N THR A 99 -24.56 1.83 -25.06
CA THR A 99 -25.45 2.06 -23.91
C THR A 99 -26.51 3.13 -24.21
N ALA A 100 -26.11 4.26 -24.80
CA ALA A 100 -26.97 5.43 -25.00
C ALA A 100 -27.46 5.61 -26.46
N GLY A 101 -26.89 4.88 -27.41
CA GLY A 101 -27.13 5.06 -28.84
C GLY A 101 -26.37 6.27 -29.40
N SER A 102 -26.99 6.99 -30.33
CA SER A 102 -26.38 8.13 -31.04
C SER A 102 -26.39 9.44 -30.27
N LYS A 103 -27.04 9.50 -29.10
CA LYS A 103 -27.02 10.66 -28.20
C LYS A 103 -26.54 10.21 -26.84
N VAL A 104 -25.36 10.67 -26.46
CA VAL A 104 -24.70 10.30 -25.20
C VAL A 104 -24.72 11.50 -24.25
N ASP A 105 -25.56 11.41 -23.23
CA ASP A 105 -25.66 12.44 -22.20
C ASP A 105 -24.52 12.32 -21.16
N ASP A 106 -24.14 13.45 -20.55
CA ASP A 106 -23.08 13.52 -19.53
C ASP A 106 -23.33 12.58 -18.34
N ALA A 107 -24.60 12.38 -17.97
CA ALA A 107 -24.99 11.47 -16.90
C ALA A 107 -24.68 10.00 -17.25
N THR A 108 -24.87 9.59 -18.51
CA THR A 108 -24.54 8.25 -18.96
C THR A 108 -23.04 8.05 -19.00
N VAL A 109 -22.28 9.07 -19.40
CA VAL A 109 -20.81 9.03 -19.36
C VAL A 109 -20.31 8.86 -17.94
N ALA A 110 -20.84 9.65 -17.00
CA ALA A 110 -20.51 9.52 -15.59
C ALA A 110 -20.85 8.12 -15.07
N SER A 111 -22.01 7.57 -15.43
CA SER A 111 -22.41 6.23 -15.00
C SER A 111 -21.52 5.11 -15.58
N VAL A 112 -21.19 5.15 -16.86
CA VAL A 112 -20.44 4.07 -17.54
C VAL A 112 -18.95 4.10 -17.18
N LEU A 113 -18.38 5.30 -17.06
CA LEU A 113 -17.00 5.49 -16.59
C LEU A 113 -16.93 5.47 -15.04
N ASP A 114 -18.06 5.21 -14.39
CA ASP A 114 -18.24 5.24 -12.93
C ASP A 114 -17.78 6.57 -12.30
N LEU A 115 -17.65 7.69 -13.02
CA LEU A 115 -16.97 8.92 -12.53
C LEU A 115 -17.50 9.39 -11.18
N ILE A 116 -16.57 9.62 -10.25
CA ILE A 116 -16.89 10.28 -8.99
C ILE A 116 -17.21 11.74 -9.30
N ASP A 117 -18.30 12.26 -8.73
CA ASP A 117 -18.62 13.68 -8.84
C ASP A 117 -17.45 14.52 -8.28
N ARG A 118 -16.85 15.34 -9.14
CA ARG A 118 -15.72 16.21 -8.79
C ARG A 118 -16.06 17.14 -7.64
N ARG A 119 -17.33 17.56 -7.49
CA ARG A 119 -17.80 18.41 -6.39
C ARG A 119 -17.61 17.74 -5.03
N LEU A 120 -17.78 16.42 -4.97
CA LEU A 120 -17.61 15.64 -3.75
C LEU A 120 -16.13 15.56 -3.35
N VAL A 121 -15.25 15.31 -4.34
CA VAL A 121 -13.80 15.32 -4.14
C VAL A 121 -13.34 16.70 -3.65
N LEU A 122 -13.77 17.77 -4.31
CA LEU A 122 -13.47 19.14 -3.91
C LEU A 122 -14.00 19.47 -2.51
N ALA A 123 -15.20 19.03 -2.15
CA ALA A 123 -15.77 19.26 -0.82
C ALA A 123 -14.97 18.59 0.31
N ILE A 124 -14.46 17.37 0.07
CA ILE A 124 -13.59 16.67 1.03
C ILE A 124 -12.24 17.39 1.13
N LEU A 125 -11.62 17.73 0.00
CA LEU A 125 -10.34 18.46 -0.01
C LEU A 125 -10.46 19.82 0.67
N GLU A 126 -11.53 20.56 0.40
CA GLU A 126 -11.80 21.85 1.05
C GLU A 126 -11.94 21.68 2.57
N ALA A 127 -12.71 20.69 3.05
CA ALA A 127 -12.86 20.45 4.48
C ALA A 127 -11.53 20.08 5.16
N CYS A 128 -10.67 19.31 4.48
CA CYS A 128 -9.32 19.00 4.96
C CYS A 128 -8.44 20.25 5.03
N ILE A 129 -8.49 21.10 3.99
CA ILE A 129 -7.77 22.36 3.90
C ILE A 129 -8.20 23.33 5.01
N ASP A 130 -9.51 23.43 5.25
CA ASP A 130 -10.13 24.27 6.30
C ASP A 130 -9.88 23.77 7.72
N ALA A 131 -9.19 22.64 7.89
CA ALA A 131 -9.00 21.99 9.17
C ALA A 131 -10.34 21.71 9.89
N ALA A 132 -11.35 21.29 9.14
CA ALA A 132 -12.69 20.99 9.62
C ALA A 132 -12.96 19.47 9.57
N PRO A 133 -12.46 18.67 10.53
CA PRO A 133 -12.55 17.21 10.49
C PRO A 133 -13.98 16.69 10.48
N ALA A 134 -14.91 17.34 11.20
CA ALA A 134 -16.33 16.97 11.18
C ALA A 134 -16.92 17.08 9.76
N ARG A 135 -16.72 18.22 9.08
CA ARG A 135 -17.14 18.42 7.68
C ARG A 135 -16.50 17.40 6.74
N ALA A 136 -15.24 17.05 6.98
CA ALA A 136 -14.49 16.13 6.14
C ALA A 136 -15.03 14.69 6.26
N ILE A 137 -15.29 14.23 7.49
CA ILE A 137 -15.96 12.93 7.74
C ILE A 137 -17.36 12.92 7.13
N GLU A 138 -18.17 13.97 7.34
CA GLU A 138 -19.52 14.04 6.78
C GLU A 138 -19.52 13.97 5.25
N ALA A 139 -18.56 14.64 4.60
CA ALA A 139 -18.40 14.57 3.15
C ALA A 139 -17.98 13.17 2.68
N CYS A 140 -17.08 12.52 3.42
CA CYS A 140 -16.69 11.13 3.17
C CYS A 140 -17.86 10.15 3.37
N ALA A 141 -18.67 10.33 4.40
CA ALA A 141 -19.84 9.50 4.67
C ALA A 141 -20.93 9.66 3.61
N ARG A 142 -21.13 10.88 3.08
CA ARG A 142 -22.00 11.10 1.92
C ARG A 142 -21.52 10.32 0.70
N ALA A 143 -20.20 10.32 0.45
CA ALA A 143 -19.62 9.55 -0.63
C ALA A 143 -19.88 8.04 -0.50
N ALA A 144 -19.67 7.50 0.70
CA ALA A 144 -19.93 6.09 0.99
C ALA A 144 -21.41 5.73 0.83
N THR A 145 -22.32 6.60 1.25
CA THR A 145 -23.77 6.40 1.11
C THR A 145 -24.22 6.40 -0.36
N SER A 146 -23.51 7.13 -1.22
CA SER A 146 -23.72 7.11 -2.68
C SER A 146 -23.15 5.87 -3.37
N GLY A 147 -22.58 4.91 -2.63
CA GLY A 147 -22.05 3.67 -3.18
C GLY A 147 -20.68 3.80 -3.84
N ILE A 148 -19.98 4.92 -3.61
CA ILE A 148 -18.66 5.17 -4.21
C ILE A 148 -17.63 4.26 -3.54
N ASP A 149 -16.81 3.58 -4.35
CA ASP A 149 -15.72 2.76 -3.84
C ASP A 149 -14.67 3.62 -3.10
N PRO A 150 -14.34 3.31 -1.83
CA PRO A 150 -13.39 4.09 -1.05
C PRO A 150 -11.98 4.16 -1.67
N ARG A 151 -11.52 3.10 -2.33
CA ARG A 151 -10.16 3.05 -2.92
C ARG A 151 -10.08 4.01 -4.10
N ARG A 152 -11.14 4.05 -4.90
CA ARG A 152 -11.27 4.99 -6.01
C ARG A 152 -11.39 6.43 -5.53
N LEU A 153 -12.18 6.69 -4.50
CA LEU A 153 -12.26 8.01 -3.89
C LEU A 153 -10.91 8.48 -3.33
N ALA A 154 -10.14 7.59 -2.69
CA ALA A 154 -8.79 7.91 -2.24
C ALA A 154 -7.85 8.27 -3.40
N GLY A 155 -7.96 7.57 -4.53
CA GLY A 155 -7.22 7.90 -5.76
C GLY A 155 -7.54 9.30 -6.28
N GLU A 156 -8.83 9.66 -6.36
CA GLU A 156 -9.26 11.00 -6.78
C GLU A 156 -8.80 12.09 -5.81
N LEU A 157 -8.85 11.84 -4.50
CA LEU A 157 -8.34 12.76 -3.49
C LEU A 157 -6.82 12.94 -3.62
N LEU A 158 -6.09 11.86 -3.89
CA LEU A 158 -4.64 11.90 -4.10
C LEU A 158 -4.27 12.69 -5.35
N GLN A 159 -5.00 12.47 -6.45
CA GLN A 159 -4.85 13.26 -7.68
C GLN A 159 -5.14 14.73 -7.43
N GLY A 160 -6.23 15.06 -6.72
CA GLY A 160 -6.56 16.44 -6.35
C GLY A 160 -5.49 17.10 -5.48
N LEU A 161 -4.91 16.38 -4.50
CA LEU A 161 -3.78 16.89 -3.71
C LEU A 161 -2.54 17.14 -4.57
N ARG A 162 -2.24 16.26 -5.54
CA ARG A 162 -1.17 16.48 -6.51
C ARG A 162 -1.41 17.74 -7.33
N ASP A 163 -2.62 17.93 -7.86
CA ASP A 163 -2.98 19.11 -8.65
C ASP A 163 -2.85 20.40 -7.82
N LEU A 164 -3.26 20.38 -6.55
CA LEU A 164 -3.07 21.52 -5.63
C LEU A 164 -1.59 21.84 -5.39
N VAL A 165 -0.73 20.83 -5.22
CA VAL A 165 0.72 21.03 -5.09
C VAL A 165 1.30 21.64 -6.36
N VAL A 166 0.91 21.13 -7.54
CA VAL A 166 1.38 21.64 -8.84
C VAL A 166 0.98 23.10 -9.01
N LEU A 167 -0.28 23.46 -8.76
CA LEU A 167 -0.76 24.85 -8.82
C LEU A 167 0.00 25.78 -7.86
N ARG A 168 0.41 25.27 -6.70
CA ARG A 168 1.09 26.08 -5.69
C ARG A 168 2.56 26.34 -6.03
N VAL A 169 3.23 25.37 -6.65
CA VAL A 169 4.65 25.42 -7.03
C VAL A 169 4.84 26.08 -8.40
N ALA A 170 3.96 25.80 -9.35
CA ALA A 170 4.04 26.28 -10.73
C ALA A 170 2.67 26.77 -11.21
N PRO A 171 2.25 28.00 -10.83
CA PRO A 171 0.93 28.55 -11.17
C PRO A 171 0.65 28.61 -12.68
N ASP A 172 1.70 28.83 -13.48
CA ASP A 172 1.62 28.92 -14.94
C ASP A 172 1.51 27.53 -15.62
N ALA A 173 1.81 26.45 -14.89
CA ALA A 173 1.76 25.08 -15.41
C ALA A 173 0.35 24.47 -15.35
N SER A 174 -0.69 25.31 -15.49
CA SER A 174 -2.09 24.89 -15.46
C SER A 174 -2.45 23.86 -16.54
N GLY A 175 -1.69 23.81 -17.63
CA GLY A 175 -1.81 22.77 -18.67
C GLY A 175 -1.36 21.37 -18.25
N LEU A 176 -0.74 21.21 -17.07
CA LEU A 176 -0.41 19.90 -16.48
C LEU A 176 -1.57 19.28 -15.67
N ILE A 177 -2.69 20.01 -15.59
CA ILE A 177 -3.87 19.63 -14.81
C ILE A 177 -4.98 19.32 -15.78
N ASP A 178 -5.29 18.04 -15.83
CA ASP A 178 -6.39 17.50 -16.62
C ASP A 178 -7.71 17.79 -15.88
N ALA A 179 -8.17 19.04 -15.95
CA ALA A 179 -9.45 19.51 -15.41
C ALA A 179 -10.12 20.51 -16.38
N ASN A 180 -11.45 20.66 -16.31
CA ASN A 180 -12.14 21.72 -17.07
C ASN A 180 -11.83 23.10 -16.43
N ASP A 181 -12.21 24.20 -17.08
CA ASP A 181 -11.92 25.55 -16.58
C ASP A 181 -12.49 25.82 -15.19
N ALA A 182 -13.75 25.44 -14.95
CA ALA A 182 -14.41 25.65 -13.66
C ALA A 182 -13.72 24.91 -12.50
N ASP A 183 -13.36 23.64 -12.72
CA ASP A 183 -12.65 22.81 -11.75
C ASP A 183 -11.22 23.31 -11.52
N ARG A 184 -10.54 23.77 -12.58
CA ARG A 184 -9.21 24.40 -12.46
C ARG A 184 -9.25 25.65 -11.60
N ASP A 185 -10.25 26.50 -11.79
CA ASP A 185 -10.42 27.71 -10.99
C ASP A 185 -10.73 27.40 -9.52
N ALA A 186 -11.59 26.41 -9.26
CA ALA A 186 -11.87 25.94 -7.91
C ALA A 186 -10.61 25.39 -7.20
N LEU A 187 -9.82 24.57 -7.91
CA LEU A 187 -8.54 24.07 -7.38
C LEU A 187 -7.54 25.20 -7.12
N ARG A 188 -7.47 26.20 -8.01
CA ARG A 188 -6.59 27.37 -7.82
C ARG A 188 -6.98 28.17 -6.57
N ALA A 189 -8.28 28.37 -6.34
CA ALA A 189 -8.78 29.01 -5.14
C ALA A 189 -8.40 28.22 -3.87
N LEU A 190 -8.55 26.89 -3.88
CA LEU A 190 -8.13 26.03 -2.78
C LEU A 190 -6.62 26.06 -2.53
N ALA A 191 -5.81 25.97 -3.59
CA ALA A 191 -4.35 25.98 -3.49
C ALA A 191 -3.84 27.29 -2.87
N SER A 192 -4.49 28.43 -3.15
CA SER A 192 -4.09 29.73 -2.61
C SER A 192 -4.29 29.88 -1.09
N ARG A 193 -5.18 29.07 -0.49
CA ARG A 193 -5.53 29.12 0.95
C ARG A 193 -4.55 28.35 1.84
N VAL A 194 -3.63 27.57 1.24
CA VAL A 194 -2.77 26.64 1.98
C VAL A 194 -1.31 26.79 1.58
N GLU A 195 -0.44 26.58 2.56
CA GLU A 195 1.00 26.50 2.33
C GLU A 195 1.38 25.22 1.58
N GLU A 196 2.30 25.37 0.64
CA GLU A 196 2.87 24.29 -0.17
C GLU A 196 3.41 23.12 0.68
N ALA A 197 4.05 23.44 1.81
CA ALA A 197 4.57 22.44 2.74
C ALA A 197 3.48 21.56 3.35
N ARG A 198 2.31 22.14 3.69
CA ARG A 198 1.17 21.39 4.24
C ARG A 198 0.55 20.49 3.16
N LEU A 199 0.36 21.01 1.94
CA LEU A 199 -0.16 20.22 0.81
C LEU A 199 0.71 18.99 0.51
N ARG A 200 2.05 19.16 0.50
CA ARG A 200 2.97 18.02 0.34
C ARG A 200 2.87 16.98 1.44
N ARG A 201 2.71 17.40 2.70
CA ARG A 201 2.53 16.46 3.81
C ARG A 201 1.20 15.73 3.71
N MET A 202 0.12 16.42 3.34
CA MET A 202 -1.18 15.82 3.07
C MET A 202 -1.10 14.77 1.97
N PHE A 203 -0.46 15.11 0.83
CA PHE A 203 -0.23 14.17 -0.27
C PHE A 203 0.52 12.92 0.18
N ARG A 204 1.63 13.08 0.91
CA ARG A 204 2.41 11.94 1.43
C ARG A 204 1.62 11.09 2.44
N ALA A 205 0.81 11.73 3.29
CA ALA A 205 -0.01 11.01 4.26
C ALA A 205 -1.05 10.15 3.54
N LEU A 206 -1.79 10.71 2.58
CA LEU A 206 -2.78 9.95 1.83
C LEU A 206 -2.16 8.85 0.96
N LEU A 207 -1.00 9.11 0.35
CA LEU A 207 -0.27 8.11 -0.44
C LEU A 207 0.08 6.86 0.39
N ARG A 208 0.47 7.04 1.66
CA ARG A 208 0.74 5.90 2.57
C ARG A 208 -0.52 5.13 2.90
N GLU A 209 -1.60 5.83 3.21
CA GLU A 209 -2.90 5.21 3.53
C GLU A 209 -3.49 4.46 2.32
N GLN A 210 -3.10 4.80 1.09
CA GLN A 210 -3.56 4.12 -0.13
C GLN A 210 -3.14 2.63 -0.16
N GLU A 211 -1.94 2.31 0.35
CA GLU A 211 -1.48 0.92 0.47
C GLU A 211 -2.31 0.15 1.50
N ASP A 212 -2.58 0.75 2.65
CA ASP A 212 -3.41 0.15 3.70
C ASP A 212 -4.85 -0.05 3.22
N LEU A 213 -5.41 0.94 2.54
CA LEU A 213 -6.75 0.91 1.95
C LEU A 213 -6.92 -0.20 0.92
N ALA A 214 -5.85 -0.55 0.20
CA ALA A 214 -5.86 -1.62 -0.80
C ALA A 214 -6.05 -3.02 -0.19
N TRP A 215 -5.74 -3.21 1.10
CA TRP A 215 -5.83 -4.51 1.77
C TRP A 215 -6.71 -4.52 3.02
N ALA A 216 -7.24 -3.35 3.41
CA ALA A 216 -8.07 -3.21 4.58
C ALA A 216 -9.37 -4.04 4.49
N PRO A 217 -9.75 -4.74 5.57
CA PRO A 217 -11.04 -5.43 5.65
C PRO A 217 -12.22 -4.45 5.67
N GLN A 218 -11.98 -3.21 6.13
CA GLN A 218 -12.97 -2.12 6.15
C GLN A 218 -12.37 -0.87 5.48
N PRO A 219 -12.38 -0.79 4.13
CA PRO A 219 -11.79 0.34 3.42
C PRO A 219 -12.39 1.70 3.78
N THR A 220 -13.72 1.76 3.99
CA THR A 220 -14.39 3.01 4.36
C THR A 220 -13.85 3.60 5.66
N ALA A 221 -13.66 2.77 6.70
CA ALA A 221 -13.13 3.24 7.98
C ALA A 221 -11.68 3.75 7.85
N VAL A 222 -10.85 3.09 7.04
CA VAL A 222 -9.47 3.54 6.76
C VAL A 222 -9.49 4.89 6.04
N LEU A 223 -10.34 5.06 5.03
CA LEU A 223 -10.47 6.33 4.32
C LEU A 223 -10.97 7.46 5.24
N GLU A 224 -11.96 7.20 6.09
CA GLU A 224 -12.44 8.18 7.07
C GLU A 224 -11.31 8.63 8.00
N MET A 225 -10.53 7.70 8.53
CA MET A 225 -9.38 8.02 9.40
C MET A 225 -8.27 8.75 8.63
N ALA A 226 -8.03 8.41 7.37
CA ALA A 226 -7.12 9.14 6.50
C ALA A 226 -7.58 10.59 6.33
N VAL A 227 -8.85 10.83 5.99
CA VAL A 227 -9.43 12.17 5.83
C VAL A 227 -9.36 12.98 7.14
N VAL A 228 -9.63 12.36 8.29
CA VAL A 228 -9.45 12.99 9.61
C VAL A 228 -8.00 13.38 9.84
N ARG A 229 -7.06 12.49 9.54
CA ARG A 229 -5.62 12.75 9.67
C ARG A 229 -5.21 13.95 8.82
N LEU A 230 -5.73 14.06 7.60
CA LEU A 230 -5.48 15.20 6.71
C LEU A 230 -6.05 16.51 7.28
N ALA A 231 -7.29 16.50 7.77
CA ALA A 231 -7.95 17.69 8.32
C ALA A 231 -7.29 18.16 9.64
N CYS A 232 -6.88 17.25 10.50
CA CYS A 232 -6.21 17.55 11.77
C CYS A 232 -4.71 17.84 11.61
N MET A 233 -4.18 17.79 10.39
CA MET A 233 -2.76 18.04 10.15
C MET A 233 -2.44 19.52 10.41
N ALA A 234 -1.56 19.76 11.38
CA ALA A 234 -1.12 21.09 11.72
C ALA A 234 -0.55 21.84 10.50
N PRO A 235 -0.76 23.17 10.41
CA PRO A 235 0.03 24.04 9.56
C PRO A 235 1.51 23.75 9.81
N GLY A 236 2.32 23.80 8.75
CA GLY A 236 3.71 23.40 8.90
C GLY A 236 4.44 24.47 9.66
N ASP A 237 4.74 24.25 10.94
CA ASP A 237 5.86 24.99 11.52
C ASP A 237 7.09 24.60 10.68
N ASP A 238 7.70 25.60 10.05
CA ASP A 238 8.98 25.43 9.39
C ASP A 238 9.95 24.80 10.40
N VAL A 239 10.76 23.82 9.98
CA VAL A 239 11.81 23.27 10.84
C VAL A 239 12.70 24.42 11.33
N ALA A 240 12.88 25.48 10.52
CA ALA A 240 13.54 26.71 10.94
C ALA A 240 12.80 27.45 12.07
N GLN A 241 11.46 27.44 12.10
CA GLN A 241 10.67 28.04 13.20
C GLN A 241 10.70 27.18 14.46
N LEU A 242 10.70 25.85 14.34
CA LEU A 242 10.88 24.94 15.49
C LEU A 242 12.29 25.08 16.08
N LEU A 243 13.32 25.17 15.23
CA LEU A 243 14.69 25.46 15.64
C LEU A 243 14.81 26.86 16.26
N ALA A 244 14.19 27.89 15.68
CA ALA A 244 14.18 29.23 16.26
C ALA A 244 13.46 29.29 17.62
N ARG A 245 12.38 28.53 17.80
CA ARG A 245 11.71 28.38 19.10
C ARG A 245 12.60 27.63 20.10
N LEU A 246 13.31 26.59 19.65
CA LEU A 246 14.27 25.85 20.47
C LEU A 246 15.43 26.75 20.91
N ASP A 247 16.03 27.51 19.98
CA ASP A 247 17.08 28.51 20.27
C ASP A 247 16.58 29.58 21.24
N ALA A 248 15.34 30.05 21.09
CA ALA A 248 14.74 31.03 21.99
C ALA A 248 14.49 30.45 23.41
N LEU A 249 14.10 29.18 23.50
CA LEU A 249 13.97 28.45 24.75
C LEU A 249 15.33 28.24 25.43
N GLU A 250 16.35 27.85 24.68
CA GLU A 250 17.73 27.68 25.15
C GLU A 250 18.31 29.00 25.68
N ARG A 251 18.08 30.13 24.98
CA ARG A 251 18.51 31.46 25.47
C ARG A 251 17.79 31.87 26.75
N ARG A 252 16.50 31.55 26.91
CA ARG A 252 15.75 31.85 28.13
C ARG A 252 16.22 31.00 29.32
N LEU A 253 16.45 29.71 29.09
CA LEU A 253 16.99 28.80 30.12
C LEU A 253 18.43 29.17 30.51
N SER A 254 19.24 29.65 29.55
CA SER A 254 20.60 30.13 29.79
C SER A 254 20.63 31.47 30.53
N ALA A 255 19.61 32.31 30.33
CA ALA A 255 19.47 33.61 31.02
C ALA A 255 18.97 33.47 32.47
N GLU A 256 18.21 32.42 32.81
CA GLU A 256 17.71 32.14 34.16
C GLU A 256 18.65 31.26 35.00
N GLY A 257 19.80 30.81 34.46
CA GLY A 257 20.75 29.89 35.10
C GLY A 257 21.96 30.52 35.82
N GLY A 258 21.97 31.82 36.11
CA GLY A 258 23.08 32.49 36.82
C GLY A 258 22.77 32.76 38.30
N PRO A 259 23.70 32.53 39.27
CA PRO A 259 23.44 32.78 40.68
C PRO A 259 23.23 34.27 40.96
N PRO A 260 22.36 34.65 41.93
CA PRO A 260 22.05 36.05 42.17
C PRO A 260 23.26 36.74 42.81
N ARG A 261 23.87 37.66 42.07
CA ARG A 261 24.90 38.55 42.63
C ARG A 261 24.18 39.73 43.30
N GLY A 262 24.32 39.79 44.62
CA GLY A 262 23.62 40.72 45.51
C GLY A 262 23.85 42.21 45.22
N ALA A 263 22.82 42.98 45.62
CA ALA A 263 22.66 44.43 45.53
C ALA A 263 23.64 45.24 46.42
N PRO A 264 23.62 46.59 46.38
CA PRO A 264 22.60 47.40 47.10
C PRO A 264 22.16 48.62 46.25
N GLY A 265 21.08 49.37 46.46
CA GLY A 265 20.08 49.57 47.51
C GLY A 265 19.56 51.02 47.34
N GLY A 266 18.25 51.27 47.33
CA GLY A 266 17.74 52.65 47.29
C GLY A 266 16.25 52.83 46.97
N ALA A 267 15.47 53.09 48.04
CA ALA A 267 14.25 53.91 48.13
C ALA A 267 12.89 53.41 47.54
N ALA A 268 11.99 53.05 48.46
CA ALA A 268 10.51 53.19 48.40
C ALA A 268 10.11 54.65 48.77
N PRO A 269 8.83 55.15 48.70
CA PRO A 269 7.50 54.48 48.86
C PRO A 269 6.36 55.09 47.96
N PRO A 270 5.03 55.04 48.26
CA PRO A 270 4.15 54.10 49.00
C PRO A 270 2.95 53.55 48.16
N PRO A 271 2.06 52.68 48.72
CA PRO A 271 0.97 51.97 48.02
C PRO A 271 -0.47 52.45 48.33
N ALA A 272 -1.45 52.09 47.50
CA ALA A 272 -2.88 52.19 47.83
C ALA A 272 -3.76 51.17 47.07
N GLY A 273 -4.53 50.39 47.85
CA GLY A 273 -5.84 49.73 47.56
C GLY A 273 -5.89 48.65 46.46
N GLY A 274 -6.40 47.42 46.64
CA GLY A 274 -7.38 46.89 47.59
C GLY A 274 -8.57 46.26 46.84
N SER A 275 -8.91 45.00 47.18
CA SER A 275 -10.13 44.20 46.86
C SER A 275 -9.87 42.98 45.96
N ARG A 276 -9.70 41.75 46.48
CA ARG A 276 -10.71 40.78 46.99
C ARG A 276 -11.80 40.42 45.98
N GLY A 277 -11.87 39.12 45.64
CA GLY A 277 -13.02 38.49 44.99
C GLY A 277 -12.74 37.13 44.34
N SER A 278 -12.53 36.08 45.14
CA SER A 278 -12.93 34.70 44.82
C SER A 278 -14.29 34.46 45.52
N PRO A 279 -15.13 33.44 45.21
CA PRO A 279 -14.73 32.13 44.64
C PRO A 279 -15.76 31.37 43.76
N SER A 280 -15.30 30.19 43.30
CA SER A 280 -16.06 28.92 43.22
C SER A 280 -17.08 28.70 42.10
N ARG A 281 -16.80 27.75 41.19
CA ARG A 281 -17.38 26.39 41.23
C ARG A 281 -16.86 25.48 40.08
N ARG A 282 -16.24 24.36 40.47
CA ARG A 282 -16.33 23.03 39.84
C ARG A 282 -17.37 22.22 40.65
N PRO A 283 -17.94 21.07 40.21
CA PRO A 283 -17.24 19.88 39.66
C PRO A 283 -17.98 19.24 38.45
N GLY A 284 -17.34 18.39 37.61
CA GLY A 284 -17.06 16.95 37.82
C GLY A 284 -18.21 16.13 37.20
N GLY A 285 -18.03 15.32 36.15
CA GLY A 285 -17.42 13.98 36.10
C GLY A 285 -18.25 13.18 35.08
N ALA A 286 -17.64 12.44 34.14
CA ALA A 286 -17.62 10.96 34.08
C ALA A 286 -19.02 10.33 33.78
N THR A 287 -19.26 9.28 32.99
CA THR A 287 -18.53 8.31 32.16
C THR A 287 -19.61 7.35 31.59
N ALA A 288 -19.23 6.53 30.59
CA ALA A 288 -19.70 5.15 30.38
C ALA A 288 -20.99 4.88 29.58
N ALA A 289 -20.78 4.19 28.45
CA ALA A 289 -21.68 3.21 27.83
C ALA A 289 -22.02 2.05 28.80
N PRO A 290 -22.99 1.19 28.44
CA PRO A 290 -22.58 -0.09 27.84
C PRO A 290 -23.53 -0.63 26.75
N ALA A 291 -23.00 -1.56 25.94
CA ALA A 291 -23.71 -2.61 25.21
C ALA A 291 -23.41 -3.96 25.93
N PRO A 292 -23.77 -5.17 25.46
CA PRO A 292 -24.61 -5.56 24.30
C PRO A 292 -25.62 -6.69 24.64
N ASP A 293 -26.38 -7.16 23.65
CA ASP A 293 -26.78 -8.57 23.61
C ASP A 293 -26.91 -9.10 22.18
N ALA A 294 -26.58 -10.38 22.02
CA ALA A 294 -26.30 -11.09 20.79
C ALA A 294 -27.53 -11.73 20.14
N ALA A 295 -27.52 -11.86 18.80
CA ALA A 295 -28.30 -12.87 18.09
C ALA A 295 -27.55 -13.33 16.83
N SER A 296 -27.20 -14.61 16.84
CA SER A 296 -26.57 -15.38 15.78
C SER A 296 -27.52 -15.62 14.61
N ALA A 297 -27.00 -15.60 13.38
CA ALA A 297 -27.59 -16.33 12.27
C ALA A 297 -26.49 -16.80 11.30
N ASP A 298 -26.68 -18.04 10.90
CA ASP A 298 -25.78 -19.00 10.28
C ASP A 298 -25.46 -18.69 8.81
N SER A 299 -24.21 -18.92 8.41
CA SER A 299 -23.68 -18.67 7.08
C SER A 299 -23.67 -19.95 6.25
N GLY A 300 -24.55 -20.01 5.25
CA GLY A 300 -24.50 -21.01 4.18
C GLY A 300 -23.22 -20.85 3.34
N ARG A 301 -22.39 -21.89 3.35
CA ARG A 301 -21.13 -21.98 2.61
C ARG A 301 -21.42 -22.45 1.18
N SER A 302 -21.36 -21.56 0.20
CA SER A 302 -21.29 -21.91 -1.22
C SER A 302 -19.84 -21.78 -1.72
N THR A 303 -19.37 -22.82 -2.40
CA THR A 303 -18.06 -22.91 -3.06
C THR A 303 -18.12 -22.31 -4.47
N PRO A 304 -17.01 -21.73 -4.94
CA PRO A 304 -16.55 -22.00 -6.31
C PRO A 304 -15.07 -22.43 -6.26
N LYS A 305 -14.74 -23.66 -6.65
CA LYS A 305 -14.49 -24.19 -8.00
C LYS A 305 -13.23 -23.56 -8.65
N GLY A 306 -12.32 -24.45 -9.03
CA GLY A 306 -10.90 -24.21 -9.29
C GLY A 306 -10.58 -23.26 -10.42
N VAL A 307 -9.37 -22.70 -10.34
CA VAL A 307 -8.68 -22.05 -11.44
C VAL A 307 -7.45 -22.90 -11.75
N ASP A 308 -7.37 -23.35 -12.99
CA ASP A 308 -6.31 -24.17 -13.56
C ASP A 308 -4.94 -23.49 -13.42
N LEU A 309 -3.99 -24.22 -12.82
CA LEU A 309 -2.58 -23.92 -12.90
C LEU A 309 -2.07 -24.42 -14.25
N ALA A 310 -2.05 -23.53 -15.24
CA ALA A 310 -1.33 -23.77 -16.48
C ALA A 310 0.18 -23.88 -16.16
N GLU A 311 0.71 -25.07 -16.43
CA GLU A 311 2.13 -25.40 -16.40
C GLU A 311 2.94 -24.39 -17.23
N VAL A 312 3.89 -23.72 -16.60
CA VAL A 312 4.96 -23.01 -17.31
C VAL A 312 6.22 -23.84 -17.16
N GLN A 313 6.52 -24.57 -18.23
CA GLN A 313 7.72 -25.38 -18.40
C GLN A 313 8.99 -24.53 -18.37
N ASP A 314 10.02 -25.12 -17.79
CA ASP A 314 11.42 -24.69 -17.76
C ASP A 314 11.98 -24.41 -19.17
N ASP A 315 12.73 -23.32 -19.33
CA ASP A 315 14.17 -23.39 -19.61
C ASP A 315 14.80 -21.97 -19.58
N ASP A 316 15.73 -21.74 -18.66
CA ASP A 316 16.95 -20.99 -18.90
C ASP A 316 17.80 -21.04 -17.63
N ALA A 317 18.64 -22.08 -17.58
CA ALA A 317 19.77 -22.19 -16.69
C ALA A 317 20.69 -20.95 -16.88
N ARG A 318 20.58 -19.97 -15.99
CA ARG A 318 21.64 -18.98 -15.78
C ARG A 318 22.67 -19.58 -14.83
N GLU A 319 23.72 -20.14 -15.41
CA GLU A 319 24.98 -20.41 -14.73
C GLU A 319 25.47 -19.11 -14.03
N GLY A 320 25.65 -19.16 -12.70
CA GLY A 320 26.35 -18.09 -11.97
C GLY A 320 25.83 -17.69 -10.59
N LEU A 321 24.91 -18.43 -9.95
CA LEU A 321 24.35 -18.04 -8.64
C LEU A 321 24.37 -19.12 -7.54
N ALA A 322 25.10 -20.22 -7.72
CA ALA A 322 25.33 -21.14 -6.61
C ALA A 322 26.15 -20.41 -5.52
N PRO A 323 25.67 -20.29 -4.27
CA PRO A 323 26.55 -19.95 -3.16
C PRO A 323 27.57 -21.09 -3.07
N HIS A 324 28.87 -20.76 -3.13
CA HIS A 324 29.90 -21.70 -2.68
C HIS A 324 29.51 -22.23 -1.28
N ASP A 325 29.78 -23.50 -1.00
CA ASP A 325 29.45 -24.24 0.25
C ASP A 325 30.12 -23.69 1.53
N GLY A 326 30.06 -22.37 1.74
CA GLY A 326 30.61 -21.62 2.87
C GLY A 326 30.09 -20.18 2.99
N ALA A 327 29.08 -19.76 2.23
CA ALA A 327 28.47 -18.44 2.37
C ALA A 327 27.66 -18.34 3.68
N SER A 328 27.79 -17.23 4.41
CA SER A 328 27.05 -17.04 5.66
C SER A 328 25.52 -16.97 5.39
N PRO A 329 24.67 -17.50 6.29
CA PRO A 329 23.22 -17.52 6.11
C PRO A 329 22.60 -16.13 5.86
N ALA A 330 23.22 -15.07 6.36
CA ALA A 330 22.81 -13.68 6.12
C ALA A 330 22.99 -13.24 4.66
N VAL A 331 24.12 -13.58 4.02
CA VAL A 331 24.38 -13.22 2.62
C VAL A 331 23.46 -14.00 1.68
N VAL A 332 23.18 -15.26 2.00
CA VAL A 332 22.21 -16.07 1.25
C VAL A 332 20.79 -15.50 1.41
N PHE A 333 20.43 -15.04 2.61
CA PHE A 333 19.14 -14.41 2.88
C PHE A 333 18.93 -13.12 2.08
N ASP A 334 19.92 -12.23 2.06
CA ASP A 334 19.83 -10.97 1.32
C ASP A 334 19.71 -11.20 -0.19
N ARG A 335 20.44 -12.18 -0.73
CA ARG A 335 20.34 -12.55 -2.14
C ARG A 335 19.00 -13.19 -2.48
N LEU A 336 18.49 -14.08 -1.62
CA LEU A 336 17.18 -14.69 -1.80
C LEU A 336 16.07 -13.62 -1.76
N ARG A 337 16.14 -12.67 -0.82
CA ARG A 337 15.21 -11.55 -0.73
C ARG A 337 15.25 -10.67 -1.99
N GLY A 338 16.45 -10.36 -2.49
CA GLY A 338 16.63 -9.65 -3.76
C GLY A 338 16.00 -10.40 -4.93
N PHE A 339 16.22 -11.71 -5.01
CA PHE A 339 15.64 -12.55 -6.06
C PHE A 339 14.11 -12.65 -5.98
N VAL A 340 13.53 -12.66 -4.77
CA VAL A 340 12.07 -12.61 -4.56
C VAL A 340 11.48 -11.29 -5.02
N ALA A 341 12.17 -10.17 -4.78
CA ALA A 341 11.76 -8.85 -5.28
C ALA A 341 11.81 -8.79 -6.81
N GLU A 342 12.88 -9.28 -7.42
CA GLU A 342 13.07 -9.33 -8.87
C GLU A 342 12.13 -10.31 -9.58
N SER A 343 11.66 -11.35 -8.87
CA SER A 343 10.67 -12.32 -9.36
C SER A 343 9.23 -11.78 -9.37
N GLY A 344 9.03 -10.48 -9.14
CA GLY A 344 7.73 -9.82 -9.20
C GLY A 344 6.89 -9.99 -7.93
N GLN A 345 7.49 -10.34 -6.80
CA GLN A 345 6.80 -10.47 -5.50
C GLN A 345 7.39 -9.52 -4.45
N PRO A 346 7.33 -8.18 -4.66
CA PRO A 346 7.90 -7.20 -3.72
C PRO A 346 7.26 -7.28 -2.33
N GLY A 347 5.98 -7.68 -2.25
CA GLY A 347 5.29 -7.89 -0.98
C GLY A 347 5.81 -9.09 -0.17
N LEU A 348 6.36 -10.12 -0.81
CA LEU A 348 7.03 -11.22 -0.12
C LEU A 348 8.44 -10.83 0.32
N ALA A 349 9.16 -10.08 -0.51
CA ALA A 349 10.47 -9.54 -0.14
C ALA A 349 10.38 -8.59 1.07
N ALA A 350 9.33 -7.78 1.16
CA ALA A 350 9.03 -6.94 2.32
C ALA A 350 8.62 -7.77 3.55
N ALA A 351 7.92 -8.90 3.38
CA ALA A 351 7.58 -9.79 4.49
C ALA A 351 8.79 -10.56 5.05
N MET A 352 9.85 -10.72 4.25
CA MET A 352 11.14 -11.25 4.69
C MET A 352 11.98 -10.18 5.40
N GLU A 353 11.59 -8.90 5.37
CA GLU A 353 12.32 -7.82 6.03
C GLU A 353 12.23 -7.97 7.56
N GLY A 354 13.39 -7.98 8.24
CA GLY A 354 13.48 -8.29 9.67
C GLY A 354 13.48 -9.78 10.02
N GLY A 355 13.43 -10.66 9.02
CA GLY A 355 13.67 -12.10 9.15
C GLY A 355 15.14 -12.48 9.03
N SER A 356 15.44 -13.77 9.25
CA SER A 356 16.78 -14.33 9.04
C SER A 356 16.71 -15.79 8.61
N LEU A 357 17.79 -16.27 8.00
CA LEU A 357 17.90 -17.67 7.61
C LEU A 357 18.48 -18.47 8.77
N LEU A 358 17.69 -19.38 9.32
CA LEU A 358 18.10 -20.21 10.46
C LEU A 358 18.94 -21.40 9.99
N GLU A 359 18.57 -22.00 8.87
CA GLU A 359 19.23 -23.20 8.36
C GLU A 359 19.11 -23.30 6.83
N VAL A 360 20.23 -23.62 6.18
CA VAL A 360 20.29 -23.92 4.74
C VAL A 360 20.82 -25.33 4.58
N ARG A 361 19.94 -26.25 4.18
CA ARG A 361 20.33 -27.60 3.75
C ARG A 361 19.98 -27.80 2.29
N PRO A 362 20.65 -28.74 1.60
CA PRO A 362 20.22 -29.20 0.30
C PRO A 362 18.75 -29.64 0.34
N GLY A 363 17.88 -28.91 -0.37
CA GLY A 363 16.46 -29.20 -0.49
C GLY A 363 15.55 -28.76 0.68
N SER A 364 16.09 -28.09 1.71
CA SER A 364 15.30 -27.57 2.83
C SER A 364 15.86 -26.25 3.36
N LEU A 365 14.99 -25.26 3.53
CA LEU A 365 15.32 -23.92 4.00
C LEU A 365 14.48 -23.58 5.24
N ARG A 366 15.12 -23.17 6.34
CA ARG A 366 14.43 -22.64 7.52
C ARG A 366 14.60 -21.13 7.60
N LEU A 367 13.49 -20.42 7.61
CA LEU A 367 13.44 -18.96 7.63
C LEU A 367 12.76 -18.52 8.91
N ALA A 368 13.44 -17.72 9.72
CA ALA A 368 12.81 -16.97 10.79
C ALA A 368 12.16 -15.72 10.22
N ALA A 369 10.89 -15.50 10.54
CA ALA A 369 10.13 -14.31 10.17
C ALA A 369 9.68 -13.56 11.43
N THR A 370 9.57 -12.24 11.34
CA THR A 370 9.00 -11.44 12.42
C THR A 370 7.57 -11.90 12.72
N ALA A 371 7.27 -12.17 13.99
CA ALA A 371 5.96 -12.65 14.42
C ALA A 371 4.84 -11.66 14.03
N GLY A 372 3.65 -12.20 13.76
CA GLY A 372 2.49 -11.42 13.31
C GLY A 372 2.33 -11.42 11.79
N PHE A 373 1.97 -10.26 11.24
CA PHE A 373 1.60 -10.12 9.82
C PHE A 373 2.66 -10.63 8.81
N PRO A 374 3.98 -10.40 9.00
CA PRO A 374 5.00 -10.91 8.08
C PRO A 374 5.07 -12.44 8.03
N ALA A 375 5.05 -13.12 9.18
CA ALA A 375 5.06 -14.58 9.26
C ALA A 375 3.81 -15.21 8.62
N SER A 376 2.62 -14.66 8.86
CA SER A 376 1.39 -15.14 8.23
C SER A 376 1.40 -14.97 6.72
N ARG A 377 1.97 -13.88 6.20
CA ARG A 377 2.07 -13.60 4.77
C ARG A 377 3.02 -14.56 4.05
N LEU A 378 4.13 -14.91 4.69
CA LEU A 378 5.07 -15.90 4.16
C LEU A 378 4.45 -17.31 4.16
N GLU A 379 3.70 -17.68 5.21
CA GLU A 379 3.05 -18.99 5.27
C GLU A 379 1.91 -19.13 4.25
N GLN A 380 1.08 -18.10 4.09
CA GLN A 380 -0.02 -18.10 3.10
C GLN A 380 0.46 -18.19 1.64
N ARG A 381 1.68 -17.75 1.36
CA ARG A 381 2.29 -17.77 0.02
C ARG A 381 3.54 -18.64 -0.04
N ARG A 382 3.59 -19.65 0.84
CA ARG A 382 4.73 -20.56 0.97
C ARG A 382 5.04 -21.30 -0.34
N GLU A 383 4.04 -21.77 -1.06
CA GLU A 383 4.24 -22.51 -2.33
C GLU A 383 4.95 -21.65 -3.40
N ILE A 384 4.59 -20.36 -3.47
CA ILE A 384 5.24 -19.39 -4.37
C ILE A 384 6.69 -19.18 -3.94
N LEU A 385 6.93 -19.05 -2.64
CA LEU A 385 8.27 -18.85 -2.10
C LEU A 385 9.16 -20.09 -2.24
N GLU A 386 8.59 -21.31 -2.11
CA GLU A 386 9.26 -22.58 -2.39
C GLU A 386 9.62 -22.70 -3.88
N GLY A 387 8.73 -22.27 -4.78
CA GLY A 387 9.03 -22.21 -6.22
C GLY A 387 10.16 -21.24 -6.56
N ILE A 388 10.17 -20.05 -5.95
CA ILE A 388 11.23 -19.06 -6.13
C ILE A 388 12.55 -19.55 -5.52
N ALA A 389 12.52 -20.15 -4.32
CA ALA A 389 13.69 -20.74 -3.69
C ALA A 389 14.25 -21.89 -4.54
N SER A 390 13.39 -22.72 -5.13
CA SER A 390 13.82 -23.84 -5.97
C SER A 390 14.56 -23.36 -7.22
N ARG A 391 14.09 -22.25 -7.83
CA ARG A 391 14.79 -21.58 -8.94
C ARG A 391 16.09 -20.95 -8.49
N PHE A 392 16.10 -20.29 -7.33
CA PHE A 392 17.29 -19.65 -6.78
C PHE A 392 18.42 -20.65 -6.48
N PHE A 393 18.09 -21.83 -5.94
CA PHE A 393 19.07 -22.88 -5.64
C PHE A 393 19.28 -23.90 -6.77
N GLY A 394 18.52 -23.81 -7.86
CA GLY A 394 18.56 -24.77 -8.97
C GLY A 394 18.16 -26.21 -8.58
N ARG A 395 17.41 -26.36 -7.47
CA ARG A 395 16.98 -27.67 -6.93
C ARG A 395 15.68 -27.53 -6.14
N PRO A 396 14.82 -28.56 -6.09
CA PRO A 396 13.57 -28.52 -5.34
C PRO A 396 13.86 -28.24 -3.85
N THR A 397 13.33 -27.13 -3.33
CA THR A 397 13.63 -26.62 -1.99
C THR A 397 12.34 -26.41 -1.22
N LYS A 398 12.16 -27.15 -0.12
CA LYS A 398 11.04 -26.96 0.81
C LYS A 398 11.37 -25.88 1.82
N LEU A 399 10.38 -25.07 2.19
CA LEU A 399 10.54 -23.95 3.12
C LEU A 399 9.84 -24.27 4.44
N ALA A 400 10.48 -23.98 5.56
CA ALA A 400 9.83 -23.93 6.87
C ALA A 400 9.99 -22.53 7.45
N ILE A 401 8.88 -21.92 7.85
CA ILE A 401 8.86 -20.56 8.41
C ILE A 401 8.63 -20.68 9.91
N GLU A 402 9.48 -20.00 10.68
CA GLU A 402 9.40 -19.98 12.14
C GLU A 402 9.29 -18.55 12.64
N PRO A 403 8.45 -18.28 13.65
CA PRO A 403 8.40 -16.96 14.26
C PRO A 403 9.71 -16.69 15.02
N LEU A 404 10.32 -15.54 14.75
CA LEU A 404 11.49 -15.05 15.47
C LEU A 404 11.10 -14.80 16.94
N GLY A 405 11.49 -15.71 17.85
CA GLY A 405 11.24 -15.57 19.29
C GLY A 405 10.80 -16.81 20.07
N VAL A 406 10.80 -18.02 19.49
CA VAL A 406 10.50 -19.26 20.23
C VAL A 406 11.63 -20.27 20.05
N ALA A 407 12.20 -20.75 21.16
CA ALA A 407 13.22 -21.80 21.18
C ALA A 407 12.72 -23.08 20.47
N PRO A 408 13.61 -23.88 19.84
CA PRO A 408 13.20 -24.96 18.96
C PRO A 408 12.50 -26.08 19.73
N ALA A 409 11.28 -26.42 19.32
CA ALA A 409 10.65 -27.70 19.67
C ALA A 409 11.33 -28.82 18.85
N PRO A 410 11.66 -29.98 19.46
CA PRO A 410 12.32 -31.07 18.75
C PRO A 410 11.39 -31.67 17.69
N ALA A 411 12.00 -32.17 16.62
CA ALA A 411 11.36 -32.69 15.42
C ALA A 411 10.22 -33.69 15.71
N LYS A 412 9.12 -33.57 14.96
CA LYS A 412 8.00 -34.53 14.95
C LYS A 412 8.46 -35.89 14.45
N THR A 413 8.82 -36.77 15.39
CA THR A 413 8.65 -38.21 15.24
C THR A 413 7.15 -38.53 15.34
N ALA A 414 6.71 -39.61 14.70
CA ALA A 414 5.32 -40.04 14.53
C ALA A 414 4.41 -39.84 15.76
N ALA A 415 3.14 -39.52 15.50
CA ALA A 415 2.10 -39.26 16.50
C ALA A 415 2.02 -40.36 17.58
N PRO A 416 1.98 -40.03 18.88
CA PRO A 416 1.81 -41.03 19.93
C PRO A 416 0.33 -41.40 20.13
N ASP A 417 0.10 -42.69 20.38
CA ASP A 417 -1.21 -43.29 20.67
C ASP A 417 -1.91 -42.60 21.85
N LEU A 418 -3.13 -42.07 21.59
CA LEU A 418 -4.00 -41.40 22.56
C LEU A 418 -4.35 -42.26 23.78
N GLU A 419 -4.26 -43.58 23.68
CA GLU A 419 -4.55 -44.50 24.77
C GLU A 419 -3.42 -44.56 25.82
N GLN A 420 -2.15 -44.53 25.38
CA GLN A 420 -1.01 -44.51 26.31
C GLN A 420 -0.94 -43.20 27.11
N ALA A 421 -1.23 -42.06 26.46
CA ALA A 421 -1.25 -40.76 27.14
C ALA A 421 -2.36 -40.68 28.21
N ARG A 422 -3.50 -41.34 28.00
CA ARG A 422 -4.59 -41.42 29.00
C ARG A 422 -4.21 -42.32 30.17
N SER A 423 -3.59 -43.48 29.90
CA SER A 423 -3.12 -44.39 30.96
C SER A 423 -2.09 -43.72 31.87
N LEU A 424 -1.09 -43.06 31.30
CA LEU A 424 -0.04 -42.36 32.06
C LEU A 424 -0.59 -41.21 32.90
N ARG A 425 -1.63 -40.51 32.42
CA ARG A 425 -2.31 -39.46 33.18
C ARG A 425 -3.09 -39.99 34.36
N GLN A 426 -3.72 -41.15 34.21
CA GLN A 426 -4.46 -41.79 35.29
C GLN A 426 -3.51 -42.31 36.38
N GLU A 427 -2.34 -42.84 35.99
CA GLU A 427 -1.32 -43.34 36.92
C GLU A 427 -0.66 -42.19 37.69
N ALA A 428 -0.33 -41.07 37.04
CA ALA A 428 0.23 -39.89 37.70
C ALA A 428 -0.74 -39.22 38.70
N LEU A 429 -2.05 -39.28 38.45
CA LEU A 429 -3.09 -38.79 39.37
C LEU A 429 -3.31 -39.71 40.58
N GLN A 430 -2.80 -40.95 40.54
CA GLN A 430 -2.86 -41.87 41.66
C GLN A 430 -1.59 -41.79 42.54
N ASP A 431 -0.54 -41.10 42.09
CA ASP A 431 0.66 -40.88 42.88
C ASP A 431 0.40 -39.84 43.99
N PRO A 432 0.61 -40.19 45.27
CA PRO A 432 0.36 -39.30 46.40
C PRO A 432 1.19 -38.00 46.36
N GLY A 433 2.40 -38.03 45.80
CA GLY A 433 3.28 -36.88 45.71
C GLY A 433 2.83 -35.87 44.66
N VAL A 434 2.27 -36.35 43.55
CA VAL A 434 1.74 -35.48 42.47
C VAL A 434 0.47 -34.78 42.92
N ASN A 435 -0.44 -35.48 43.61
CA ASN A 435 -1.64 -34.84 44.16
C ASN A 435 -1.32 -33.79 45.22
N ALA A 436 -0.36 -34.06 46.11
CA ALA A 436 0.10 -33.07 47.09
C ALA A 436 0.70 -31.83 46.40
N ALA A 437 1.47 -32.02 45.32
CA ALA A 437 2.03 -30.92 44.54
C ALA A 437 0.94 -30.10 43.83
N MET A 438 -0.10 -30.74 43.28
CA MET A 438 -1.21 -30.02 42.64
C MET A 438 -2.05 -29.21 43.63
N GLU A 439 -2.32 -29.73 44.83
CA GLU A 439 -3.04 -28.97 45.86
C GLU A 439 -2.24 -27.78 46.40
N ILE A 440 -0.94 -27.98 46.65
CA ILE A 440 -0.07 -26.93 47.20
C ILE A 440 0.16 -25.83 46.16
N LEU A 441 0.37 -26.19 44.89
CA LEU A 441 0.76 -25.26 43.84
C LEU A 441 -0.42 -24.75 43.00
N ARG A 442 -1.63 -25.31 43.16
CA ARG A 442 -2.82 -25.03 42.33
C ARG A 442 -2.52 -25.08 40.83
N ALA A 443 -1.78 -26.11 40.42
CA ALA A 443 -1.28 -26.27 39.06
C ALA A 443 -1.89 -27.49 38.38
N ASP A 444 -2.09 -27.41 37.07
CA ASP A 444 -2.60 -28.52 36.24
C ASP A 444 -1.46 -29.29 35.58
N ILE A 445 -1.63 -30.61 35.41
CA ILE A 445 -0.68 -31.44 34.66
C ILE A 445 -0.80 -31.14 33.16
N VAL A 446 0.22 -30.48 32.61
CA VAL A 446 0.31 -30.13 31.19
C VAL A 446 0.85 -31.29 30.35
N GLU A 447 1.85 -32.03 30.84
CA GLU A 447 2.51 -33.11 30.11
C GLU A 447 3.12 -34.14 31.09
N ILE A 448 3.09 -35.44 30.76
CA ILE A 448 3.71 -36.52 31.55
C ILE A 448 4.67 -37.27 30.63
N ARG A 449 5.94 -37.39 31.05
CA ARG A 449 6.97 -38.13 30.33
C ARG A 449 7.55 -39.23 31.20
N VAL A 450 7.59 -40.45 30.68
CA VAL A 450 8.27 -41.58 31.32
C VAL A 450 9.78 -41.43 31.08
N LEU A 451 10.57 -41.41 32.14
CA LEU A 451 12.03 -41.27 32.06
C LEU A 451 12.70 -42.67 32.05
N GLY A 452 13.08 -43.16 30.86
CA GLY A 452 14.03 -44.29 30.65
C GLY A 452 13.62 -45.19 29.48
N ALA A 453 14.49 -45.65 28.56
CA ALA A 453 15.91 -46.00 28.68
C ALA A 453 16.78 -45.43 27.54
N ARG A 454 18.06 -45.18 27.83
CA ARG A 454 19.13 -44.86 26.86
C ARG A 454 19.74 -46.15 26.28
N PRO A 455 20.40 -46.11 25.11
CA PRO A 455 20.25 -45.22 23.95
C PRO A 455 19.48 -45.87 22.79
#